data_AF-A0A7V1KM69-F1
#
_entry.id   AF-A0A7V1KM69-F1
#
_cell.length_a   1.000
_cell.length_b   1.000
_cell.length_c   1.000
_cell.angle_alpha   90.00
_cell.angle_beta   90.00
_cell.angle_gamma   90.00
#
_symmetry.space_group_name_H-M   'P 1'
#
loop_
_entity.id
_entity.type
_entity.pdbx_description
1 polymer ?
#
loop_
_entity_poly.entity_id
_entity_poly.type
_entity_poly.pdbx_seq_one_letter_code
_entity_poly.pdbx_strand_id
1 'polypeptide(L)' 'MPQDDVLSLFCPLVADWFRGAFGKPTPAQALGWPPIAAGAHTLIQAPTGSGKTLAAFLFAIDELLRRSGELPPGVHTLY' A
#
# COMPACT_ATOMS: atom_id res chain seq x y z
N MET A 1 -14.78 -2.29 17.75
CA MET A 1 -13.38 -2.72 17.66
C MET A 1 -12.57 -1.48 17.33
N PRO A 2 -11.39 -1.23 17.92
CA PRO A 2 -10.53 -0.18 17.40
C PRO A 2 -10.38 -0.48 15.90
N GLN A 3 -10.73 0.47 15.06
CA GLN A 3 -10.61 0.30 13.63
C GLN A 3 -9.11 0.13 13.38
N ASP A 4 -8.68 -1.13 13.16
CA ASP A 4 -7.27 -1.47 12.98
C ASP A 4 -6.68 -0.49 11.97
N ASP A 5 -5.68 0.28 12.40
CA ASP A 5 -5.06 1.29 11.56
C ASP A 5 -4.48 0.56 10.35
N VAL A 6 -5.12 0.70 9.19
CA VAL A 6 -4.72 0.01 7.96
C VAL A 6 -3.29 0.36 7.54
N LEU A 7 -2.75 1.49 8.02
CA LEU A 7 -1.35 1.85 7.80
C LEU A 7 -0.37 0.95 8.54
N SER A 8 -0.82 0.17 9.54
CA SER A 8 -0.02 -0.86 10.21
C SER A 8 0.35 -2.03 9.30
N LEU A 9 -0.31 -2.17 8.14
CA LEU A 9 0.07 -3.15 7.11
C LEU A 9 1.39 -2.78 6.41
N PHE A 10 1.83 -1.52 6.51
CA PHE A 10 3.07 -1.03 5.90
C PHE A 10 4.22 -1.06 6.91
N CYS A 11 5.45 -1.02 6.41
CA CYS A 11 6.60 -0.81 7.27
C CYS A 11 6.52 0.60 7.91
N PRO A 12 7.11 0.81 9.10
CA PRO A 12 6.96 2.07 9.84
C PRO A 12 7.33 3.31 9.01
N LEU A 13 8.40 3.21 8.21
CA LEU A 13 8.85 4.29 7.33
C LEU A 13 7.76 4.75 6.35
N VAL A 14 7.10 3.79 5.70
CA VAL A 14 6.04 4.07 4.71
C VAL A 14 4.78 4.60 5.40
N ALA A 15 4.41 4.02 6.55
CA ALA A 15 3.25 4.45 7.32
C ALA A 15 3.41 5.91 7.81
N ASP A 16 4.57 6.26 8.37
CA ASP A 16 4.84 7.60 8.90
C ASP A 16 4.93 8.64 7.78
N TRP A 17 5.60 8.30 6.67
CA TRP A 17 5.59 9.14 5.48
C TRP A 17 4.17 9.40 4.98
N PHE A 18 3.33 8.37 4.89
CA PHE A 18 1.95 8.51 4.41
C PHE A 18 1.14 9.44 5.31
N ARG A 19 1.25 9.27 6.64
CA ARG A 19 0.58 10.15 7.61
C ARG A 19 1.02 11.60 7.46
N GLY A 20 2.33 11.84 7.27
CA GLY A 20 2.86 13.19 7.08
C GLY A 20 2.45 13.83 5.75
N ALA A 21 2.38 13.06 4.67
CA ALA A 21 2.10 13.57 3.33
C ALA A 21 0.59 13.72 3.03
N PHE A 22 -0.24 12.79 3.52
CA PHE A 22 -1.66 12.68 3.15
C PHE A 22 -2.62 12.65 4.35
N GLY A 23 -2.12 12.47 5.58
CA GLY A 23 -2.94 12.35 6.77
C GLY A 23 -3.62 10.99 6.89
N LYS A 24 -4.74 10.79 6.18
CA LYS A 24 -5.59 9.58 6.30
C LYS A 24 -5.80 8.90 4.94
N PRO A 25 -5.87 7.56 4.91
CA PRO A 25 -6.16 6.82 3.67
C PRO A 25 -7.55 7.15 3.10
N THR A 26 -7.67 7.12 1.78
CA THR A 26 -8.98 7.15 1.11
C THR A 26 -9.70 5.80 1.30
N PRO A 27 -11.03 5.72 1.08
CA PRO A 27 -11.74 4.44 1.12
C PRO A 27 -11.18 3.40 0.14
N ALA A 28 -10.77 3.83 -1.06
CA ALA A 28 -10.18 2.94 -2.05
C ALA A 28 -8.86 2.31 -1.58
N GLN A 29 -8.06 3.07 -0.82
CA GLN A 29 -6.82 2.60 -0.21
C GLN A 29 -7.09 1.69 0.99
N ALA A 30 -7.91 2.16 1.94
CA ALA A 30 -8.20 1.42 3.17
C ALA A 30 -8.88 0.06 2.92
N LEU A 31 -9.73 -0.03 1.89
CA LEU A 31 -10.38 -1.28 1.50
C LEU A 31 -9.50 -2.13 0.57
N GLY A 32 -8.62 -1.51 -0.21
CA GLY A 32 -7.75 -2.19 -1.17
C GLY A 32 -6.53 -2.85 -0.52
N TRP A 33 -5.95 -2.25 0.51
CA TRP A 33 -4.71 -2.76 1.09
C TRP A 33 -4.81 -4.09 1.84
N PRO A 34 -5.86 -4.39 2.63
CA PRO A 34 -5.96 -5.68 3.32
C PRO A 34 -5.89 -6.91 2.39
N PRO A 35 -6.66 -7.01 1.28
CA PRO A 35 -6.54 -8.15 0.37
C PRO A 35 -5.20 -8.17 -0.40
N ILE A 36 -4.65 -7.00 -0.75
CA ILE A 36 -3.32 -6.92 -1.38
C ILE A 36 -2.24 -7.46 -0.42
N ALA A 37 -2.28 -7.05 0.86
CA ALA A 37 -1.36 -7.51 1.90
C ALA A 37 -1.48 -9.01 2.19
N ALA A 38 -2.66 -9.59 1.98
CA ALA A 38 -2.87 -11.04 2.06
C ALA A 38 -2.39 -11.80 0.80
N GLY A 39 -1.82 -11.12 -0.19
CA GLY A 39 -1.36 -11.71 -1.45
C GLY A 39 -2.47 -12.03 -2.44
N ALA A 40 -3.68 -11.48 -2.26
CA ALA A 40 -4.81 -11.75 -3.15
C ALA A 40 -4.80 -10.83 -4.39
N HIS A 41 -5.19 -11.39 -5.54
CA HIS A 41 -5.54 -10.58 -6.71
C HIS A 41 -6.69 -9.64 -6.36
N THR A 42 -6.47 -8.34 -6.50
CA THR A 42 -7.38 -7.31 -5.98
C THR A 42 -7.83 -6.38 -7.11
N LEU A 43 -9.14 -6.25 -7.28
CA LEU A 43 -9.77 -5.25 -8.15
C LEU A 43 -10.31 -4.09 -7.30
N ILE A 44 -9.76 -2.89 -7.48
CA ILE A 44 -10.26 -1.67 -6.82
C ILE A 44 -11.13 -0.87 -7.79
N GLN A 45 -12.44 -0.94 -7.60
CA GLN A 45 -13.38 -0.08 -8.32
C GLN A 45 -13.69 1.18 -7.48
N ALA A 46 -13.25 2.34 -7.94
CA ALA A 46 -13.55 3.63 -7.31
C ALA A 46 -13.53 4.77 -8.35
N PRO A 47 -14.18 5.91 -8.08
CA PRO A 47 -14.14 7.09 -8.96
C PRO A 47 -12.71 7.59 -9.27
N THR A 48 -12.59 8.47 -10.26
CA THR A 48 -11.35 9.25 -10.48
C THR A 48 -11.03 10.08 -9.23
N GLY A 49 -9.75 10.41 -9.03
CA GLY A 49 -9.31 11.14 -7.83
C GLY A 49 -9.36 10.37 -6.50
N SER A 50 -9.78 9.10 -6.48
CA SER A 50 -9.89 8.30 -5.24
C SER A 50 -8.56 7.73 -4.71
N GLY A 51 -7.42 8.06 -5.33
CA GLY A 51 -6.11 7.60 -4.87
C GLY A 51 -5.75 6.14 -5.22
N LYS A 52 -6.43 5.53 -6.21
CA LYS A 52 -6.18 4.13 -6.65
C LYS A 52 -4.74 3.87 -7.08
N THR A 53 -4.10 4.84 -7.75
CA THR A 53 -2.70 4.74 -8.17
C THR A 53 -1.79 4.55 -6.96
N LEU A 54 -1.93 5.41 -5.95
CA LEU A 54 -1.15 5.27 -4.72
C LEU A 54 -1.53 3.99 -3.96
N ALA A 55 -2.78 3.52 -4.03
CA ALA A 55 -3.17 2.25 -3.43
C ALA A 55 -2.32 1.08 -3.97
N ALA A 56 -2.14 1.00 -5.29
CA ALA A 56 -1.32 -0.03 -5.94
C ALA A 56 0.19 0.18 -5.72
N PHE A 57 0.69 1.39 -6.01
CA PHE A 57 2.13 1.67 -5.98
C PHE A 57 2.73 1.68 -4.58
N LEU A 58 1.99 2.17 -3.57
CA LEU A 58 2.53 2.25 -2.21
C LEU A 58 2.84 0.87 -1.65
N PHE A 59 2.00 -0.12 -1.96
CA PHE A 59 2.23 -1.50 -1.53
C PHE A 59 3.46 -2.11 -2.23
N ALA A 60 3.62 -1.87 -3.53
CA ALA A 60 4.81 -2.31 -4.26
C ALA A 60 6.11 -1.69 -3.70
N ILE A 61 6.08 -0.41 -3.34
CA ILE A 61 7.23 0.27 -2.71
C ILE A 61 7.52 -0.32 -1.32
N ASP A 62 6.48 -0.59 -0.53
CA ASP A 62 6.63 -1.20 0.79
C ASP A 62 7.27 -2.60 0.71
N GLU A 63 6.85 -3.42 -0.24
CA GLU A 63 7.43 -4.74 -0.47
C GLU A 63 8.92 -4.65 -0.81
N LEU A 64 9.30 -3.73 -1.69
CA LEU A 64 10.69 -3.46 -2.04
C LEU A 64 11.53 -3.03 -0.82
N LEU A 65 10.96 -2.21 0.07
CA LEU A 65 11.63 -1.77 1.29
C LEU A 65 11.80 -2.91 2.29
N ARG A 66 10.78 -3.75 2.46
CA ARG A 66 10.83 -4.92 3.37
C ARG A 66 11.84 -5.96 2.93
N ARG A 67 12.01 -6.15 1.63
CA ARG A 67 12.91 -7.15 1.03
C ARG A 67 14.26 -6.54 0.62
N SER A 68 14.54 -5.31 1.06
CA SER A 68 15.78 -4.61 0.72
C SER A 68 16.99 -5.42 1.18
N GLY A 69 17.94 -5.65 0.27
CA GLY A 69 19.12 -6.51 0.52
C GLY A 69 18.92 -8.00 0.25
N GLU A 70 17.68 -8.47 0.06
CA GLU A 70 17.36 -9.87 -0.27
C GLU A 70 17.00 -10.07 -1.74
N LEU A 71 16.59 -9.00 -2.42
CA LEU A 71 16.17 -9.04 -3.82
C LEU A 71 17.37 -9.07 -4.78
N PRO A 72 17.42 -10.01 -5.74
CA PRO A 72 18.38 -9.93 -6.84
C PRO A 72 18.08 -8.72 -7.74
N PRO A 73 19.06 -8.23 -8.51
CA PRO A 73 18.82 -7.21 -9.52
C PRO A 73 17.75 -7.67 -10.53
N GLY A 74 16.75 -6.82 -10.79
CA GLY A 74 15.67 -7.15 -11.72
C GLY A 74 14.44 -6.26 -11.54
N VAL A 75 13.42 -6.52 -12.37
CA VAL A 75 12.10 -5.91 -12.26
C VAL A 75 11.28 -6.69 -11.25
N HIS A 76 10.82 -6.02 -10.19
CA HIS A 76 10.01 -6.63 -9.13
C HIS A 76 8.55 -6.17 -9.14
N THR A 77 8.25 -5.09 -9.87
CA THR A 77 6.89 -4.55 -10.03
C THR A 77 6.69 -4.12 -11.48
N LEU A 78 5.55 -4.50 -12.07
CA LEU A 78 5.09 -4.03 -13.37
C LEU A 78 3.68 -3.44 -13.20
N TYR A 79 3.49 -2.20 -13.67
CA TYR A 79 2.22 -1.46 -13.62
C TYR A 79 1.67 -1.26 -15.02
#